data_AF-Q9SAI3-F1
#
_entry.id   AF-Q9SAI3-F1
#
_cell.length_a   1.000
_cell.length_b   1.000
_cell.length_c   1.000
_cell.angle_alpha   90.00
_cell.angle_beta   90.00
_cell.angle_gamma   90.00
#
_symmetry.space_group_name_H-M   'P 1'
#
loop_
_entity.id
_entity.type
_entity.pdbx_description
1 polymer ?
#
loop_
_entity_poly.entity_id
_entity_poly.type
_entity_poly.pdbx_seq_one_letter_code
_entity_poly.pdbx_strand_id
1 'polypeptide(L)'
;MKLASSLVPHQWRLLTSPQLSLQAFIFSTASTTKSHTFWSPSLRQCRNLQTALSPIVSSSYLPTSYITQKQIEIPTSPEKQSPPVQEGLGAFQKLPMVMPSIDLYASALRKSKRVQPTKGIANIAKRERNRGAKQLDAFMKELALPLKGYMESFPRKKLLHPYERSLIDLTLGDGKYEEVLGKVDVLRKKVQSVGKEHASLCAKALSKKEAEERLSEGVEKLELVFQQQGGAVDDLLTIAKVLRAMPVVDLEMPTLCLVGAPNVGKSSLVRILSTGKPEIIESSRNALQVTDTPGLLRRCDEDRNNLEKLTLAVLTHLPTAVLYVHDLTGECGTSPSDQFQIYKEMKERFKDYLWIDAVSKCDLLGGSPVMYAKEDRSSDDAEIIKYRERGPDESIHVSVKTEQGLNELKNKVKEVLSSEMEKIQSGEKTDQSVATC
;
A
#
# COMPACT_ATOMS: atom_id res chain seq x y z
N MET A 1 -26.97 -31.42 70.50
CA MET A 1 -27.93 -32.45 70.95
C MET A 1 -29.27 -32.23 70.26
N LYS A 2 -29.95 -33.30 69.80
CA LYS A 2 -31.40 -33.44 69.46
C LYS A 2 -32.03 -32.35 68.55
N LEU A 3 -32.39 -32.66 67.28
CA LEU A 3 -33.61 -33.36 66.81
C LEU A 3 -34.91 -32.52 66.99
N ALA A 4 -35.93 -32.53 66.11
CA ALA A 4 -36.12 -32.94 64.71
C ALA A 4 -37.60 -32.64 64.29
N SER A 5 -38.05 -33.14 63.12
CA SER A 5 -39.43 -33.17 62.57
C SER A 5 -39.93 -31.85 61.91
N SER A 6 -40.67 -31.82 60.79
CA SER A 6 -41.30 -32.83 59.88
C SER A 6 -41.64 -32.14 58.51
N LEU A 7 -42.16 -32.72 57.40
CA LEU A 7 -42.55 -34.09 56.95
C LEU A 7 -42.45 -34.18 55.39
N VAL A 8 -42.29 -35.39 54.81
CA VAL A 8 -42.03 -35.72 53.37
C VAL A 8 -42.50 -37.20 53.14
N PRO A 9 -42.91 -37.77 51.96
CA PRO A 9 -42.79 -37.37 50.52
C PRO A 9 -44.09 -37.50 49.65
N HIS A 10 -44.00 -37.27 48.31
CA HIS A 10 -44.30 -38.25 47.20
C HIS A 10 -44.02 -37.59 45.81
N GLN A 11 -42.98 -37.99 45.07
CA GLN A 11 -42.97 -38.98 43.96
C GLN A 11 -43.77 -38.53 42.72
N TRP A 12 -43.20 -38.49 41.50
CA TRP A 12 -42.69 -39.65 40.74
C TRP A 12 -41.32 -39.48 40.03
N ARG A 13 -40.92 -40.57 39.34
CA ARG A 13 -39.60 -40.97 38.80
C ARG A 13 -39.80 -41.45 37.32
N LEU A 14 -38.82 -41.71 36.43
CA LEU A 14 -37.35 -41.94 36.49
C LEU A 14 -36.74 -41.94 35.04
N LEU A 15 -35.39 -42.04 34.91
CA LEU A 15 -34.59 -42.53 33.74
C LEU A 15 -34.48 -41.60 32.48
N THR A 16 -33.37 -41.53 31.71
CA THR A 16 -31.98 -42.04 31.84
C THR A 16 -31.01 -41.26 30.93
N SER A 17 -29.76 -41.10 31.39
CA SER A 17 -28.54 -40.82 30.61
C SER A 17 -27.70 -42.14 30.49
N PRO A 18 -26.46 -42.23 29.95
CA PRO A 18 -25.51 -41.18 29.53
C PRO A 18 -24.58 -41.47 28.30
N GLN A 19 -23.67 -40.52 28.06
CA GLN A 19 -22.26 -40.66 27.58
C GLN A 19 -21.91 -41.20 26.17
N LEU A 20 -21.03 -40.45 25.49
CA LEU A 20 -19.97 -40.95 24.62
C LEU A 20 -18.68 -40.14 24.87
N SER A 21 -17.52 -40.80 24.80
CA SER A 21 -16.25 -40.32 25.33
C SER A 21 -15.16 -40.11 24.26
N LEU A 22 -14.13 -39.34 24.64
CA LEU A 22 -12.82 -39.30 23.97
C LEU A 22 -12.20 -40.71 23.84
N GLN A 23 -11.53 -40.99 22.72
CA GLN A 23 -10.13 -41.44 22.71
C GLN A 23 -9.54 -41.47 21.28
N ALA A 24 -8.22 -41.25 21.19
CA ALA A 24 -7.42 -41.59 20.02
C ALA A 24 -6.93 -43.06 20.14
N PHE A 25 -6.36 -43.64 19.06
CA PHE A 25 -5.00 -44.24 19.06
C PHE A 25 -4.65 -45.02 17.76
N ILE A 26 -3.40 -44.81 17.31
CA ILE A 26 -2.43 -45.78 16.73
C ILE A 26 -2.62 -46.47 15.35
N PHE A 27 -1.47 -46.57 14.69
CA PHE A 27 -1.10 -47.37 13.51
C PHE A 27 -1.46 -48.86 13.60
N SER A 28 -1.62 -49.51 12.44
CA SER A 28 -1.27 -50.92 12.29
C SER A 28 -0.56 -51.19 10.96
N THR A 29 0.53 -51.95 11.03
CA THR A 29 1.35 -52.41 9.92
C THR A 29 0.92 -53.80 9.44
N ALA A 30 0.84 -54.03 8.14
CA ALA A 30 0.89 -55.38 7.58
C ALA A 30 1.61 -55.39 6.22
N SER A 31 2.60 -56.27 6.10
CA SER A 31 3.51 -56.39 4.96
C SER A 31 3.41 -57.78 4.31
N THR A 32 3.25 -57.85 2.99
CA THR A 32 3.57 -58.98 2.08
C THR A 32 3.07 -58.64 0.67
N THR A 33 3.63 -59.07 -0.48
CA THR A 33 4.98 -59.52 -0.89
C THR A 33 5.01 -59.53 -2.43
N LYS A 34 6.19 -59.41 -3.06
CA LYS A 34 6.54 -59.96 -4.41
C LYS A 34 5.67 -59.50 -5.60
N SER A 35 6.13 -58.52 -6.38
CA SER A 35 7.03 -58.67 -7.55
C SER A 35 6.35 -59.11 -8.86
N HIS A 36 6.40 -58.27 -9.90
CA HIS A 36 7.27 -58.51 -11.06
C HIS A 36 7.29 -57.30 -12.03
N THR A 37 8.44 -57.11 -12.66
CA THR A 37 8.70 -56.14 -13.74
C THR A 37 8.00 -56.53 -15.04
N PHE A 38 7.48 -55.56 -15.82
CA PHE A 38 7.55 -55.62 -17.28
C PHE A 38 7.51 -54.23 -17.94
N TRP A 39 8.04 -54.14 -19.16
CA TRP A 39 8.25 -52.90 -19.92
C TRP A 39 6.99 -52.36 -20.63
N SER A 40 7.06 -51.06 -20.95
CA SER A 40 6.37 -50.31 -22.02
C SER A 40 6.40 -51.01 -23.41
N PRO A 41 5.59 -50.66 -24.45
CA PRO A 41 5.24 -49.28 -24.80
C PRO A 41 3.95 -48.95 -25.62
N SER A 42 3.72 -47.64 -25.78
CA SER A 42 3.21 -46.89 -26.95
C SER A 42 1.71 -46.85 -27.36
N LEU A 43 1.34 -45.64 -27.84
CA LEU A 43 0.25 -45.24 -28.76
C LEU A 43 -1.23 -45.15 -28.28
N ARG A 44 -1.73 -43.89 -28.29
CA ARG A 44 -2.95 -43.33 -28.95
C ARG A 44 -4.23 -44.22 -29.03
N GLN A 45 -5.47 -43.73 -28.86
CA GLN A 45 -6.00 -42.38 -29.12
C GLN A 45 -7.42 -42.17 -28.55
N CYS A 46 -7.79 -40.94 -28.16
CA CYS A 46 -9.18 -40.43 -28.01
C CYS A 46 -10.07 -41.02 -26.88
N ARG A 47 -11.06 -40.31 -26.29
CA ARG A 47 -11.71 -39.03 -26.68
C ARG A 47 -12.37 -38.33 -25.46
N ASN A 48 -12.48 -36.99 -25.53
CA ASN A 48 -13.51 -36.13 -24.92
C ASN A 48 -13.74 -36.10 -23.39
N LEU A 49 -13.29 -35.01 -22.75
CA LEU A 49 -14.18 -34.15 -21.97
C LEU A 49 -13.89 -32.68 -22.35
N GLN A 50 -14.96 -31.90 -22.53
CA GLN A 50 -14.87 -30.48 -22.90
C GLN A 50 -14.68 -29.61 -21.66
N THR A 51 -13.77 -28.64 -21.72
CA THR A 51 -13.77 -27.47 -20.83
C THR A 51 -13.64 -26.21 -21.68
N ALA A 52 -14.47 -25.22 -21.37
CA ALA A 52 -14.65 -24.04 -22.21
C ALA A 52 -13.45 -23.08 -22.17
N LEU A 53 -13.20 -22.42 -23.30
CA LEU A 53 -12.20 -21.38 -23.44
C LEU A 53 -12.67 -20.07 -22.80
N SER A 54 -11.79 -19.41 -22.05
CA SER A 54 -11.84 -17.97 -21.78
C SER A 54 -10.65 -17.31 -22.51
N PRO A 55 -10.81 -16.09 -23.06
CA PRO A 55 -9.89 -15.59 -24.09
C PRO A 55 -8.54 -15.14 -23.53
N ILE A 56 -7.49 -15.44 -24.30
CA ILE A 56 -6.12 -14.96 -24.08
C ILE A 56 -6.08 -13.46 -24.41
N VAL A 57 -5.83 -12.62 -23.40
CA VAL A 57 -5.40 -11.24 -23.63
C VAL A 57 -3.92 -11.26 -23.99
N SER A 58 -3.63 -11.02 -25.27
CA SER A 58 -2.25 -10.86 -25.76
C SER A 58 -1.67 -9.54 -25.26
N SER A 59 -0.96 -9.59 -24.13
CA SER A 59 -0.12 -8.47 -23.69
C SER A 59 1.11 -8.40 -24.60
N SER A 60 1.14 -7.43 -25.50
CA SER A 60 2.27 -7.17 -26.38
C SER A 60 3.53 -6.83 -25.57
N TYR A 61 4.54 -7.68 -25.68
CA TYR A 61 5.87 -7.40 -25.13
C TYR A 61 6.51 -6.25 -25.91
N LEU A 62 6.75 -5.12 -25.23
CA LEU A 62 7.70 -4.11 -25.68
C LEU A 62 9.02 -4.26 -24.89
N PRO A 63 10.12 -4.66 -25.53
CA PRO A 63 11.40 -4.76 -24.85
C PRO A 63 11.97 -3.36 -24.61
N THR A 64 12.04 -2.92 -23.36
CA THR A 64 12.69 -1.65 -23.00
C THR A 64 14.19 -1.75 -23.30
N SER A 65 14.65 -0.95 -24.25
CA SER A 65 16.03 -0.90 -24.68
C SER A 65 16.94 -0.25 -23.64
N TYR A 66 18.24 -0.53 -23.78
CA TYR A 66 19.28 -0.32 -22.78
C TYR A 66 19.50 1.14 -22.36
N ILE A 67 19.92 1.29 -21.10
CA ILE A 67 20.52 2.51 -20.55
C ILE A 67 21.67 2.97 -21.47
N THR A 68 21.47 4.08 -22.18
CA THR A 68 22.54 4.76 -22.93
C THR A 68 23.18 5.82 -22.04
N GLN A 69 24.50 5.88 -22.06
CA GLN A 69 25.29 6.80 -21.25
C GLN A 69 25.02 8.25 -21.65
N LYS A 70 24.53 9.08 -20.72
CA LYS A 70 24.74 10.53 -20.79
C LYS A 70 26.00 10.89 -20.00
N GLN A 71 26.82 11.75 -20.60
CA GLN A 71 28.11 12.16 -20.06
C GLN A 71 27.93 12.98 -18.77
N ILE A 72 28.83 12.76 -17.82
CA ILE A 72 28.95 13.56 -16.61
C ILE A 72 29.92 14.70 -16.92
N GLU A 73 29.40 15.90 -17.11
CA GLU A 73 30.21 17.11 -16.98
C GLU A 73 30.35 17.46 -15.49
N ILE A 74 31.56 17.82 -15.07
CA ILE A 74 31.91 18.07 -13.67
C ILE A 74 31.94 19.59 -13.44
N PRO A 75 31.02 20.17 -12.64
CA PRO A 75 31.19 21.52 -12.13
C PRO A 75 32.20 21.51 -10.98
N THR A 76 33.20 22.37 -11.05
CA THR A 76 34.16 22.62 -9.97
C THR A 76 33.70 23.78 -9.08
N SER A 77 34.08 23.71 -7.78
CA SER A 77 33.90 24.75 -6.75
C SER A 77 32.47 24.87 -6.13
N PRO A 78 32.30 25.49 -4.95
CA PRO A 78 32.11 24.71 -3.72
C PRO A 78 30.72 24.88 -3.05
N GLU A 79 30.44 24.00 -2.09
CA GLU A 79 29.15 23.86 -1.41
C GLU A 79 28.58 25.16 -0.82
N LYS A 80 27.33 25.47 -1.19
CA LYS A 80 26.35 26.09 -0.29
C LYS A 80 25.23 25.09 -0.06
N GLN A 81 25.08 24.63 1.18
CA GLN A 81 23.97 23.76 1.56
C GLN A 81 22.69 24.59 1.62
N SER A 82 21.90 24.55 0.54
CA SER A 82 20.48 24.93 0.60
C SER A 82 19.72 23.87 1.42
N PRO A 83 18.60 24.23 2.09
CA PRO A 83 17.73 23.25 2.72
C PRO A 83 17.28 22.19 1.69
N PRO A 84 16.98 20.95 2.13
CA PRO A 84 16.60 19.89 1.20
C PRO A 84 15.33 20.29 0.46
N VAL A 85 15.44 20.42 -0.86
CA VAL A 85 14.30 20.63 -1.74
C VAL A 85 13.38 19.43 -1.56
N GLN A 86 12.19 19.66 -1.01
CA GLN A 86 11.15 18.64 -0.94
C GLN A 86 10.82 18.23 -2.37
N GLU A 87 10.88 16.93 -2.66
CA GLU A 87 10.43 16.43 -3.95
C GLU A 87 8.92 16.66 -4.06
N GLY A 88 8.47 17.15 -5.23
CA GLY A 88 7.05 17.25 -5.52
C GLY A 88 6.41 15.86 -5.53
N LEU A 89 5.10 15.81 -5.26
CA LEU A 89 4.34 14.55 -5.19
C LEU A 89 4.48 13.68 -6.45
N GLY A 90 4.24 12.39 -6.27
CA GLY A 90 4.36 11.39 -7.33
C GLY A 90 5.75 10.73 -7.36
N ALA A 91 6.40 10.61 -6.20
CA ALA A 91 7.67 9.91 -6.08
C ALA A 91 7.51 8.40 -6.32
N PHE A 92 6.35 7.84 -5.93
CA PHE A 92 6.11 6.39 -6.00
C PHE A 92 5.90 5.85 -7.41
N GLN A 93 5.29 6.62 -8.32
CA GLN A 93 5.02 6.19 -9.69
C GLN A 93 6.29 6.14 -10.55
N LYS A 94 7.36 6.81 -10.10
CA LYS A 94 8.71 6.79 -10.70
C LYS A 94 9.55 5.59 -10.23
N LEU A 95 9.05 4.76 -9.30
CA LEU A 95 9.78 3.60 -8.77
C LEU A 95 10.10 2.56 -9.86
N PRO A 96 11.29 1.93 -9.82
CA PRO A 96 11.71 0.96 -10.82
C PRO A 96 10.94 -0.36 -10.71
N MET A 97 10.87 -1.10 -11.82
CA MET A 97 10.47 -2.50 -11.81
C MET A 97 11.55 -3.34 -11.11
N VAL A 98 11.28 -3.75 -9.87
CA VAL A 98 12.14 -4.70 -9.13
C VAL A 98 11.99 -6.09 -9.75
N MET A 99 13.11 -6.80 -9.94
CA MET A 99 13.14 -8.17 -10.44
C MET A 99 13.00 -9.14 -9.25
N PRO A 100 12.21 -10.24 -9.35
CA PRO A 100 12.16 -11.26 -8.31
C PRO A 100 13.55 -11.80 -7.97
N SER A 101 13.76 -12.20 -6.71
CA SER A 101 15.07 -12.65 -6.23
C SER A 101 15.64 -13.81 -7.05
N ILE A 102 14.80 -14.82 -7.33
CA ILE A 102 15.15 -16.03 -8.11
C ILE A 102 15.59 -15.65 -9.54
N ASP A 103 14.88 -14.73 -10.18
CA ASP A 103 15.19 -14.29 -11.55
C ASP A 103 16.47 -13.44 -11.59
N LEU A 104 16.68 -12.56 -10.59
CA LEU A 104 17.89 -11.77 -10.45
C LEU A 104 19.12 -12.69 -10.28
N TYR A 105 19.02 -13.70 -9.42
CA TYR A 105 20.05 -14.72 -9.24
C TYR A 105 20.34 -15.51 -10.52
N ALA A 106 19.30 -16.08 -11.14
CA ALA A 106 19.42 -16.90 -12.34
C ALA A 106 19.94 -16.11 -13.55
N SER A 107 19.56 -14.83 -13.67
CA SER A 107 20.07 -13.89 -14.68
C SER A 107 21.55 -13.61 -14.46
N ALA A 108 21.95 -13.24 -13.25
CA ALA A 108 23.34 -12.94 -12.92
C ALA A 108 24.27 -14.16 -13.12
N LEU A 109 23.86 -15.35 -12.68
CA LEU A 109 24.61 -16.60 -12.87
C LEU A 109 24.74 -16.98 -14.36
N ARG A 110 23.71 -16.73 -15.17
CA ARG A 110 23.74 -16.99 -16.61
C ARG A 110 24.67 -16.04 -17.35
N LYS A 111 24.73 -14.77 -16.93
CA LYS A 111 25.64 -13.77 -17.50
C LYS A 111 27.09 -14.03 -17.10
N SER A 112 27.38 -14.32 -15.82
CA SER A 112 28.74 -14.61 -15.35
C SER A 112 29.37 -15.80 -16.05
N LYS A 113 28.62 -16.89 -16.25
CA LYS A 113 29.07 -18.09 -17.00
C LYS A 113 29.51 -17.80 -18.45
N ARG A 114 29.02 -16.72 -19.08
CA ARG A 114 29.40 -16.30 -20.43
C ARG A 114 30.74 -15.54 -20.49
N VAL A 115 31.26 -15.09 -19.36
CA VAL A 115 32.50 -14.30 -19.30
C VAL A 115 33.71 -15.16 -19.61
N GLN A 116 34.53 -14.68 -20.55
CA GLN A 116 35.69 -15.37 -21.11
C GLN A 116 37.01 -14.90 -20.46
N PRO A 117 38.05 -15.76 -20.42
CA PRO A 117 39.40 -15.33 -20.04
C PRO A 117 39.94 -14.25 -20.98
N THR A 118 40.97 -13.52 -20.53
CA THR A 118 41.69 -12.57 -21.39
C THR A 118 42.37 -13.29 -22.54
N LYS A 119 42.24 -12.76 -23.76
CA LYS A 119 42.92 -13.28 -24.95
C LYS A 119 44.45 -13.23 -24.74
N GLY A 120 45.18 -14.17 -25.35
CA GLY A 120 46.64 -14.22 -25.32
C GLY A 120 47.29 -14.94 -24.13
N ILE A 121 46.54 -15.42 -23.13
CA ILE A 121 47.13 -16.18 -22.00
C ILE A 121 47.46 -17.61 -22.46
N ALA A 122 48.74 -17.89 -22.73
CA ALA A 122 49.22 -19.22 -23.15
C ALA A 122 49.13 -20.28 -22.04
N ASN A 123 49.62 -19.97 -20.82
CA ASN A 123 49.65 -20.92 -19.71
C ASN A 123 48.23 -21.27 -19.21
N ILE A 124 47.92 -22.56 -19.15
CA ILE A 124 46.58 -23.08 -18.84
C ILE A 124 46.11 -22.67 -17.42
N ALA A 125 46.96 -22.83 -16.40
CA ALA A 125 46.60 -22.45 -15.03
C ALA A 125 46.38 -20.93 -14.89
N LYS A 126 47.24 -20.11 -15.53
CA LYS A 126 47.04 -18.65 -15.60
C LYS A 126 45.75 -18.26 -16.34
N ARG A 127 45.32 -19.06 -17.35
CA ARG A 127 44.09 -18.83 -18.11
C ARG A 127 42.85 -19.14 -17.28
N GLU A 128 42.79 -20.31 -16.64
CA GLU A 128 41.61 -20.69 -15.85
C GLU A 128 41.46 -19.83 -14.59
N ARG A 129 42.54 -19.47 -13.90
CA ARG A 129 42.43 -18.54 -12.75
C ARG A 129 41.97 -17.14 -13.17
N ASN A 130 42.37 -16.68 -14.37
CA ASN A 130 41.88 -15.41 -14.92
C ASN A 130 40.40 -15.50 -15.32
N ARG A 131 39.96 -16.64 -15.86
CA ARG A 131 38.55 -16.92 -16.15
C ARG A 131 37.73 -16.92 -14.85
N GLY A 132 38.10 -17.75 -13.87
CA GLY A 132 37.35 -17.90 -12.62
C GLY A 132 37.23 -16.58 -11.85
N ALA A 133 38.34 -15.84 -11.68
CA ALA A 133 38.31 -14.52 -11.05
C ALA A 133 37.39 -13.53 -11.79
N LYS A 134 37.41 -13.51 -13.13
CA LYS A 134 36.49 -12.69 -13.94
C LYS A 134 35.03 -13.13 -13.82
N GLN A 135 34.76 -14.44 -13.77
CA GLN A 135 33.41 -14.96 -13.63
C GLN A 135 32.82 -14.60 -12.26
N LEU A 136 33.60 -14.70 -11.18
CA LEU A 136 33.19 -14.28 -9.83
C LEU A 136 32.99 -12.76 -9.72
N ASP A 137 33.91 -11.95 -10.25
CA ASP A 137 33.76 -10.48 -10.30
C ASP A 137 32.54 -10.04 -11.12
N ALA A 138 32.29 -10.68 -12.26
CA ALA A 138 31.09 -10.43 -13.06
C ALA A 138 29.82 -10.87 -12.33
N PHE A 139 29.82 -12.02 -11.66
CA PHE A 139 28.66 -12.51 -10.91
C PHE A 139 28.29 -11.56 -9.76
N MET A 140 29.30 -11.14 -8.98
CA MET A 140 29.18 -10.12 -7.95
C MET A 140 28.59 -8.82 -8.51
N LYS A 141 29.08 -8.33 -9.66
CA LYS A 141 28.60 -7.09 -10.29
C LYS A 141 27.16 -7.21 -10.79
N GLU A 142 26.81 -8.30 -11.45
CA GLU A 142 25.46 -8.55 -11.96
C GLU A 142 24.41 -8.71 -10.85
N LEU A 143 24.81 -9.16 -9.67
CA LEU A 143 23.95 -9.12 -8.46
C LEU A 143 23.93 -7.72 -7.82
N ALA A 144 25.09 -7.10 -7.61
CA ALA A 144 25.19 -5.89 -6.80
C ALA A 144 24.79 -4.59 -7.52
N LEU A 145 24.86 -4.52 -8.85
CA LEU A 145 24.47 -3.34 -9.62
C LEU A 145 22.94 -3.11 -9.62
N PRO A 146 22.07 -4.12 -9.87
CA PRO A 146 20.62 -3.95 -9.72
C PRO A 146 20.21 -3.54 -8.31
N LEU A 147 20.77 -4.19 -7.28
CA LEU A 147 20.50 -3.84 -5.87
C LEU A 147 20.92 -2.40 -5.55
N LYS A 148 22.04 -1.91 -6.10
CA LYS A 148 22.44 -0.50 -5.99
C LYS A 148 21.43 0.41 -6.69
N GLY A 149 21.01 0.07 -7.92
CA GLY A 149 20.04 0.85 -8.68
C GLY A 149 18.70 0.99 -7.95
N TYR A 150 18.19 -0.08 -7.34
CA TYR A 150 16.99 -0.01 -6.50
C TYR A 150 17.20 0.95 -5.32
N MET A 151 18.32 0.85 -4.60
CA MET A 151 18.62 1.76 -3.48
C MET A 151 18.77 3.24 -3.87
N GLU A 152 19.12 3.53 -5.12
CA GLU A 152 19.26 4.90 -5.65
C GLU A 152 17.94 5.45 -6.22
N SER A 153 17.02 4.59 -6.67
CA SER A 153 15.70 5.01 -7.21
C SER A 153 14.57 4.99 -6.18
N PHE A 154 14.74 4.39 -5.00
CA PHE A 154 13.76 4.45 -3.93
C PHE A 154 13.95 5.74 -3.10
N PRO A 155 12.92 6.59 -2.97
CA PRO A 155 13.04 7.85 -2.26
C PRO A 155 13.23 7.62 -0.76
N ARG A 156 14.03 8.47 -0.11
CA ARG A 156 14.21 8.42 1.35
C ARG A 156 12.96 8.99 2.01
N LYS A 157 12.29 8.24 2.89
CA LYS A 157 11.07 8.69 3.58
C LYS A 157 11.20 10.10 4.17
N LYS A 158 12.35 10.46 4.75
CA LYS A 158 12.59 11.81 5.32
C LYS A 158 12.55 12.97 4.32
N LEU A 159 12.72 12.72 3.02
CA LEU A 159 12.71 13.74 1.96
C LEU A 159 11.36 13.81 1.22
N LEU A 160 10.49 12.81 1.41
CA LEU A 160 9.15 12.78 0.85
C LEU A 160 8.25 13.85 1.46
N HIS A 161 7.23 14.24 0.69
CA HIS A 161 6.16 15.12 1.15
C HIS A 161 5.47 14.54 2.41
N PRO A 162 5.00 15.36 3.37
CA PRO A 162 4.28 14.88 4.56
C PRO A 162 3.16 13.88 4.25
N TYR A 163 2.36 14.14 3.21
CA TYR A 163 1.32 13.21 2.73
C TYR A 163 1.87 11.84 2.30
N GLU A 164 2.93 11.78 1.49
CA GLU A 164 3.56 10.54 1.04
C GLU A 164 4.23 9.76 2.19
N ARG A 165 4.74 10.46 3.21
CA ARG A 165 5.25 9.82 4.44
C ARG A 165 4.13 9.11 5.19
N SER A 166 2.99 9.78 5.35
CA SER A 166 1.79 9.20 5.98
C SER A 166 1.23 8.02 5.17
N LEU A 167 1.23 8.10 3.83
CA LEU A 167 0.86 6.96 2.96
C LEU A 167 1.72 5.72 3.18
N ILE A 168 3.05 5.88 3.34
CA ILE A 168 3.96 4.77 3.65
C ILE A 168 3.57 4.09 4.97
N ASP A 169 3.41 4.87 6.06
CA ASP A 169 3.18 4.32 7.40
C ASP A 169 1.81 3.65 7.51
N LEU A 170 0.77 4.29 6.97
CA LEU A 170 -0.60 3.76 6.98
C LEU A 170 -0.77 2.51 6.10
N THR A 171 0.11 2.27 5.13
CA THR A 171 0.00 1.13 4.20
C THR A 171 0.96 -0.01 4.51
N LEU A 172 2.19 0.30 4.93
CA LEU A 172 3.25 -0.69 5.18
C LEU A 172 3.47 -0.97 6.67
N GLY A 173 3.03 -0.08 7.55
CA GLY A 173 3.36 -0.07 8.97
C GLY A 173 4.71 0.59 9.25
N ASP A 174 4.85 1.13 10.47
CA ASP A 174 6.00 1.91 10.89
C ASP A 174 7.33 1.17 10.70
N GLY A 175 8.30 1.85 10.06
CA GLY A 175 9.68 1.39 9.91
C GLY A 175 9.91 0.23 8.93
N LYS A 176 8.86 -0.47 8.46
CA LYS A 176 8.99 -1.60 7.54
C LYS A 176 9.65 -1.21 6.21
N TYR A 177 9.38 0.01 5.73
CA TYR A 177 9.97 0.56 4.51
C TYR A 177 11.49 0.69 4.64
N GLU A 178 11.97 1.34 5.70
CA GLU A 178 13.39 1.46 6.04
C GLU A 178 14.06 0.12 6.32
N GLU A 179 13.36 -0.80 7.01
CA GLU A 179 13.88 -2.13 7.35
C GLU A 179 14.21 -2.93 6.09
N VAL A 180 13.29 -2.98 5.12
CA VAL A 180 13.48 -3.72 3.85
C VAL A 180 14.59 -3.09 3.01
N LEU A 181 14.62 -1.75 2.89
CA LEU A 181 15.70 -1.04 2.22
C LEU A 181 17.07 -1.30 2.90
N GLY A 182 17.10 -1.32 4.23
CA GLY A 182 18.29 -1.68 5.02
C GLY A 182 18.77 -3.11 4.76
N LYS A 183 17.86 -4.09 4.73
CA LYS A 183 18.17 -5.49 4.40
C LYS A 183 18.74 -5.62 2.98
N VAL A 184 18.20 -4.90 2.00
CA VAL A 184 18.69 -4.88 0.62
C VAL A 184 20.10 -4.29 0.52
N ASP A 185 20.40 -3.20 1.24
CA ASP A 185 21.76 -2.64 1.27
C ASP A 185 22.76 -3.55 2.00
N VAL A 186 22.33 -4.27 3.05
CA VAL A 186 23.14 -5.31 3.72
C VAL A 186 23.45 -6.46 2.76
N LEU A 187 22.46 -6.99 2.04
CA LEU A 187 22.66 -8.02 1.01
C LEU A 187 23.64 -7.53 -0.06
N ARG A 188 23.45 -6.32 -0.58
CA ARG A 188 24.33 -5.69 -1.58
C ARG A 188 25.78 -5.60 -1.09
N LYS A 189 26.00 -5.17 0.15
CA LYS A 189 27.34 -5.10 0.78
C LYS A 189 27.95 -6.49 0.96
N LYS A 190 27.19 -7.48 1.43
CA LYS A 190 27.64 -8.86 1.66
C LYS A 190 28.03 -9.56 0.36
N VAL A 191 27.24 -9.41 -0.70
CA VAL A 191 27.58 -9.87 -2.06
C VAL A 191 28.87 -9.23 -2.56
N GLN A 192 29.06 -7.92 -2.36
CA GLN A 192 30.29 -7.23 -2.74
C GLN A 192 31.53 -7.67 -1.95
N SER A 193 31.41 -8.00 -0.66
CA SER A 193 32.55 -8.49 0.13
C SER A 193 32.95 -9.90 -0.29
N VAL A 194 32.00 -10.84 -0.28
CA VAL A 194 32.23 -12.26 -0.64
C VAL A 194 32.70 -12.39 -2.09
N GLY A 195 32.11 -11.63 -3.02
CA GLY A 195 32.53 -11.63 -4.42
C GLY A 195 33.97 -11.18 -4.63
N LYS A 196 34.40 -10.11 -3.96
CA LYS A 196 35.80 -9.63 -4.01
C LYS A 196 36.77 -10.62 -3.38
N GLU A 197 36.38 -11.23 -2.26
CA GLU A 197 37.20 -12.22 -1.54
C GLU A 197 37.46 -13.45 -2.42
N HIS A 198 36.41 -14.13 -2.89
CA HIS A 198 36.58 -15.34 -3.69
C HIS A 198 37.20 -15.06 -5.07
N ALA A 199 36.93 -13.90 -5.70
CA ALA A 199 37.64 -13.50 -6.92
C ALA A 199 39.15 -13.32 -6.68
N SER A 200 39.54 -12.73 -5.54
CA SER A 200 40.94 -12.57 -5.12
C SER A 200 41.62 -13.91 -4.81
N LEU A 201 40.92 -14.83 -4.13
CA LEU A 201 41.40 -16.18 -3.87
C LEU A 201 41.59 -16.97 -5.17
N CYS A 202 40.61 -16.95 -6.07
CA CYS A 202 40.71 -17.59 -7.39
C CYS A 202 41.89 -17.03 -8.20
N ALA A 203 42.08 -15.71 -8.22
CA ALA A 203 43.19 -15.07 -8.93
C ALA A 203 44.60 -15.51 -8.42
N LYS A 204 44.71 -15.92 -7.16
CA LYS A 204 45.95 -16.40 -6.52
C LYS A 204 46.24 -17.89 -6.75
N ALA A 205 45.29 -18.67 -7.27
CA ALA A 205 45.45 -20.09 -7.49
C ALA A 205 46.72 -20.45 -8.30
N LEU A 206 47.37 -21.54 -7.90
CA LEU A 206 48.63 -22.02 -8.46
C LEU A 206 48.41 -23.05 -9.57
N SER A 207 47.38 -23.90 -9.43
CA SER A 207 47.06 -24.97 -10.38
C SER A 207 45.73 -24.72 -11.10
N LYS A 208 45.52 -25.42 -12.23
CA LYS A 208 44.22 -25.43 -12.93
C LYS A 208 43.10 -25.95 -12.00
N LYS A 209 43.32 -27.10 -11.36
CA LYS A 209 42.33 -27.77 -10.51
C LYS A 209 41.89 -26.87 -9.35
N GLU A 210 42.86 -26.24 -8.68
CA GLU A 210 42.58 -25.27 -7.62
C GLU A 210 41.76 -24.09 -8.15
N ALA A 211 42.07 -23.54 -9.33
CA ALA A 211 41.30 -22.43 -9.90
C ALA A 211 39.83 -22.80 -10.19
N GLU A 212 39.58 -24.04 -10.63
CA GLU A 212 38.22 -24.58 -10.84
C GLU A 212 37.50 -24.81 -9.50
N GLU A 213 38.18 -25.33 -8.48
CA GLU A 213 37.65 -25.53 -7.12
C GLU A 213 37.27 -24.19 -6.45
N ARG A 214 38.15 -23.18 -6.47
CA ARG A 214 37.86 -21.84 -5.93
C ARG A 214 36.71 -21.14 -6.67
N LEU A 215 36.51 -21.45 -7.95
CA LEU A 215 35.39 -20.93 -8.73
C LEU A 215 34.07 -21.56 -8.27
N SER A 216 34.01 -22.88 -8.07
CA SER A 216 32.82 -23.55 -7.54
C SER A 216 32.48 -23.02 -6.15
N GLU A 217 33.47 -23.01 -5.24
CA GLU A 217 33.33 -22.49 -3.88
C GLU A 217 32.81 -21.05 -3.87
N GLY A 218 33.38 -20.16 -4.70
CA GLY A 218 32.95 -18.77 -4.77
C GLY A 218 31.52 -18.59 -5.30
N VAL A 219 31.08 -19.43 -6.23
CA VAL A 219 29.69 -19.44 -6.71
C VAL A 219 28.75 -19.96 -5.63
N GLU A 220 29.06 -21.07 -4.98
CA GLU A 220 28.28 -21.67 -3.89
C GLU A 220 28.14 -20.71 -2.70
N LYS A 221 29.20 -19.96 -2.35
CA LYS A 221 29.16 -18.96 -1.27
C LYS A 221 28.29 -17.76 -1.62
N LEU A 222 28.34 -17.27 -2.87
CA LEU A 222 27.46 -16.21 -3.35
C LEU A 222 26.00 -16.69 -3.45
N GLU A 223 25.78 -17.93 -3.86
CA GLU A 223 24.46 -18.58 -3.86
C GLU A 223 23.88 -18.65 -2.45
N LEU A 224 24.63 -19.17 -1.48
CA LEU A 224 24.20 -19.27 -0.08
C LEU A 224 23.88 -17.89 0.52
N VAL A 225 24.67 -16.86 0.23
CA VAL A 225 24.37 -15.48 0.63
C VAL A 225 23.03 -15.01 0.05
N PHE A 226 22.78 -15.30 -1.22
CA PHE A 226 21.58 -14.86 -1.90
C PHE A 226 20.33 -15.68 -1.51
N GLN A 227 20.46 -16.98 -1.26
CA GLN A 227 19.38 -17.81 -0.72
C GLN A 227 18.97 -17.38 0.70
N GLN A 228 19.94 -16.98 1.55
CA GLN A 228 19.67 -16.53 2.92
C GLN A 228 19.01 -15.15 3.03
N GLN A 229 19.31 -14.23 2.10
CA GLN A 229 18.94 -12.81 2.22
C GLN A 229 18.13 -12.28 1.02
N GLY A 230 17.94 -13.09 -0.03
CA GLY A 230 17.23 -12.71 -1.26
C GLY A 230 15.76 -12.38 -1.06
N GLY A 231 15.12 -12.89 0.00
CA GLY A 231 13.75 -12.52 0.37
C GLY A 231 13.56 -11.01 0.57
N ALA A 232 14.59 -10.27 0.97
CA ALA A 232 14.55 -8.81 1.06
C ALA A 232 14.30 -8.13 -0.30
N VAL A 233 14.68 -8.77 -1.41
CA VAL A 233 14.40 -8.30 -2.78
C VAL A 233 12.94 -8.54 -3.14
N ASP A 234 12.34 -9.65 -2.68
CA ASP A 234 10.92 -9.96 -2.91
C ASP A 234 10.00 -9.13 -2.02
N ASP A 235 10.43 -8.81 -0.79
CA ASP A 235 9.82 -7.79 0.08
C ASP A 235 9.84 -6.42 -0.62
N LEU A 236 11.00 -6.01 -1.16
CA LEU A 236 11.14 -4.74 -1.88
C LEU A 236 10.27 -4.71 -3.15
N LEU A 237 10.16 -5.82 -3.88
CA LEU A 237 9.25 -5.97 -5.02
C LEU A 237 7.78 -5.82 -4.60
N THR A 238 7.41 -6.36 -3.43
CA THR A 238 6.05 -6.24 -2.89
C THR A 238 5.75 -4.79 -2.53
N ILE A 239 6.67 -4.12 -1.83
CA ILE A 239 6.60 -2.66 -1.55
C ILE A 239 6.49 -1.87 -2.86
N ALA A 240 7.33 -2.14 -3.86
CA ALA A 240 7.32 -1.46 -5.15
C ALA A 240 5.98 -1.58 -5.90
N LYS A 241 5.31 -2.73 -5.78
CA LYS A 241 3.97 -2.95 -6.37
C LYS A 241 2.90 -2.16 -5.64
N VAL A 242 2.92 -2.17 -4.30
CA VAL A 242 1.95 -1.46 -3.46
C VAL A 242 2.07 0.06 -3.66
N LEU A 243 3.27 0.63 -3.55
CA LEU A 243 3.47 2.08 -3.66
C LEU A 243 3.11 2.62 -5.06
N ARG A 244 3.41 1.89 -6.15
CA ARG A 244 3.03 2.30 -7.51
C ARG A 244 1.54 2.22 -7.81
N ALA A 245 0.77 1.48 -7.00
CA ALA A 245 -0.68 1.40 -7.12
C ALA A 245 -1.40 2.52 -6.35
N MET A 246 -0.67 3.38 -5.62
CA MET A 246 -1.25 4.53 -4.93
C MET A 246 -1.63 5.63 -5.92
N PRO A 247 -2.73 6.37 -5.66
CA PRO A 247 -3.11 7.52 -6.47
C PRO A 247 -2.05 8.63 -6.39
N VAL A 248 -1.83 9.31 -7.51
CA VAL A 248 -1.07 10.58 -7.53
C VAL A 248 -2.00 11.68 -7.03
N VAL A 249 -1.48 12.54 -6.15
CA VAL A 249 -2.08 13.83 -5.85
C VAL A 249 -1.17 14.91 -6.45
N ASP A 250 -1.77 15.91 -7.08
CA ASP A 250 -1.04 17.07 -7.57
C ASP A 250 -1.11 18.21 -6.54
N LEU A 251 0.03 18.87 -6.28
CA LEU A 251 0.08 20.03 -5.36
C LEU A 251 -0.26 21.34 -6.07
N GLU A 252 -0.16 21.38 -7.41
CA GLU A 252 -0.48 22.57 -8.21
C GLU A 252 -1.98 22.69 -8.51
N MET A 253 -2.77 21.67 -8.15
CA MET A 253 -4.23 21.65 -8.31
C MET A 253 -4.97 21.67 -6.96
N PRO A 254 -6.02 22.48 -6.80
CA PRO A 254 -6.83 22.48 -5.59
C PRO A 254 -7.60 21.16 -5.46
N THR A 255 -7.58 20.59 -4.26
CA THR A 255 -8.27 19.33 -3.95
C THR A 255 -9.57 19.59 -3.17
N LEU A 256 -10.66 18.90 -3.50
CA LEU A 256 -11.86 18.83 -2.66
C LEU A 256 -11.89 17.51 -1.90
N CYS A 257 -11.87 17.57 -0.58
CA CYS A 257 -11.99 16.43 0.31
C CYS A 257 -13.43 16.28 0.79
N LEU A 258 -14.09 15.14 0.54
CA LEU A 258 -15.46 14.89 1.04
C LEU A 258 -15.44 14.24 2.42
N VAL A 259 -15.85 14.98 3.45
CA VAL A 259 -15.80 14.56 4.85
C VAL A 259 -17.21 14.28 5.38
N GLY A 260 -17.33 13.46 6.43
CA GLY A 260 -18.60 13.13 7.07
C GLY A 260 -18.68 11.65 7.45
N ALA A 261 -19.72 11.26 8.18
CA ALA A 261 -19.89 9.90 8.69
C ALA A 261 -19.96 8.83 7.56
N PRO A 262 -19.76 7.53 7.85
CA PRO A 262 -20.03 6.46 6.89
C PRO A 262 -21.47 6.54 6.34
N ASN A 263 -21.71 6.08 5.11
CA ASN A 263 -23.04 5.97 4.49
C ASN A 263 -23.89 7.25 4.32
N VAL A 264 -23.38 8.45 4.64
CA VAL A 264 -24.04 9.76 4.36
C VAL A 264 -24.10 10.14 2.87
N GLY A 265 -23.73 9.24 1.95
CA GLY A 265 -23.82 9.49 0.50
C GLY A 265 -22.62 10.19 -0.16
N LYS A 266 -21.47 10.33 0.52
CA LYS A 266 -20.23 10.92 -0.03
C LYS A 266 -19.86 10.40 -1.42
N SER A 267 -19.66 9.08 -1.57
CA SER A 267 -19.30 8.46 -2.86
C SER A 267 -20.35 8.67 -3.95
N SER A 268 -21.63 8.90 -3.60
CA SER A 268 -22.68 9.27 -4.56
C SER A 268 -22.50 10.71 -5.03
N LEU A 269 -22.17 11.65 -4.14
CA LEU A 269 -21.80 13.02 -4.50
C LEU A 269 -20.51 13.06 -5.32
N VAL A 270 -19.48 12.26 -4.99
CA VAL A 270 -18.26 12.15 -5.81
C VAL A 270 -18.61 11.75 -7.24
N ARG A 271 -19.49 10.76 -7.46
CA ARG A 271 -19.92 10.35 -8.82
C ARG A 271 -20.68 11.42 -9.60
N ILE A 272 -21.33 12.36 -8.92
CA ILE A 272 -22.14 13.43 -9.54
C ILE A 272 -21.29 14.66 -9.85
N LEU A 273 -20.31 14.95 -8.98
CA LEU A 273 -19.35 16.01 -9.17
C LEU A 273 -18.31 15.61 -10.23
N SER A 274 -17.81 14.37 -10.17
CA SER A 274 -16.79 13.84 -11.09
C SER A 274 -17.33 13.39 -12.45
N THR A 275 -16.43 13.21 -13.40
CA THR A 275 -16.68 12.68 -14.75
C THR A 275 -16.82 11.15 -14.78
N GLY A 276 -17.10 10.51 -13.63
CA GLY A 276 -17.45 9.09 -13.53
C GLY A 276 -16.31 8.13 -13.17
N LYS A 277 -15.08 8.62 -12.97
CA LYS A 277 -13.98 7.86 -12.35
C LYS A 277 -13.53 8.55 -11.05
N PRO A 278 -13.38 7.82 -9.93
CA PRO A 278 -13.27 8.41 -8.58
C PRO A 278 -11.87 8.95 -8.22
N GLU A 279 -11.10 9.44 -9.19
CA GLU A 279 -9.71 9.88 -8.96
C GLU A 279 -9.38 11.30 -9.46
N ILE A 280 -10.01 11.78 -10.55
CA ILE A 280 -9.77 13.13 -11.11
C ILE A 280 -11.06 13.70 -11.72
N ILE A 281 -11.37 14.97 -11.45
CA ILE A 281 -12.40 15.74 -12.17
C ILE A 281 -11.72 16.63 -13.21
N GLU A 282 -11.59 16.14 -14.43
CA GLU A 282 -11.28 17.01 -15.56
C GLU A 282 -12.51 17.82 -15.95
N SER A 283 -12.57 19.09 -15.54
CA SER A 283 -13.39 20.10 -16.20
C SER A 283 -12.54 20.83 -17.25
N SER A 284 -13.11 21.09 -18.43
CA SER A 284 -12.40 21.35 -19.68
C SER A 284 -11.58 22.67 -19.79
N ARG A 285 -11.32 23.36 -18.66
CA ARG A 285 -10.38 24.49 -18.54
C ARG A 285 -9.61 24.51 -17.20
N ASN A 286 -10.18 23.93 -16.13
CA ASN A 286 -9.55 23.77 -14.82
C ASN A 286 -9.70 22.30 -14.41
N ALA A 287 -8.59 21.56 -14.34
CA ALA A 287 -8.58 20.22 -13.75
C ALA A 287 -8.68 20.36 -12.22
N LEU A 288 -9.49 19.50 -11.60
CA LEU A 288 -9.83 19.55 -10.18
C LEU A 288 -9.66 18.16 -9.57
N GLN A 289 -9.00 18.05 -8.43
CA GLN A 289 -8.85 16.77 -7.75
C GLN A 289 -9.97 16.61 -6.71
N VAL A 290 -10.67 15.47 -6.74
CA VAL A 290 -11.67 15.14 -5.72
C VAL A 290 -11.37 13.78 -5.15
N THR A 291 -11.11 13.75 -3.85
CA THR A 291 -10.76 12.55 -3.11
C THR A 291 -11.99 12.02 -2.37
N ASP A 292 -12.46 10.82 -2.75
CA ASP A 292 -13.46 10.11 -1.95
C ASP A 292 -12.77 9.61 -0.69
N THR A 293 -12.94 10.35 0.41
CA THR A 293 -12.30 10.01 1.67
C THR A 293 -13.21 9.11 2.51
N PRO A 294 -12.66 8.02 3.08
CA PRO A 294 -13.37 7.17 4.02
C PRO A 294 -14.03 7.97 5.15
N GLY A 295 -15.24 7.55 5.54
CA GLY A 295 -16.02 8.27 6.55
C GLY A 295 -15.40 8.23 7.93
N LEU A 296 -15.46 9.37 8.63
CA LEU A 296 -14.96 9.53 10.00
C LEU A 296 -16.04 9.12 11.01
N LEU A 297 -15.64 8.40 12.06
CA LEU A 297 -16.48 8.10 13.22
C LEU A 297 -15.98 8.84 14.47
N ARG A 298 -16.87 9.10 15.45
CA ARG A 298 -16.51 9.77 16.71
C ARG A 298 -15.63 8.86 17.57
N ARG A 299 -14.32 9.14 17.60
CA ARG A 299 -13.29 8.47 18.40
C ARG A 299 -11.98 9.25 18.37
N CYS A 300 -11.12 9.01 19.36
CA CYS A 300 -9.77 9.56 19.44
C CYS A 300 -8.91 9.17 18.23
N ASP A 301 -7.89 9.98 17.90
CA ASP A 301 -7.06 9.79 16.71
C ASP A 301 -6.26 8.47 16.76
N GLU A 302 -5.93 7.96 17.94
CA GLU A 302 -5.25 6.68 18.16
C GLU A 302 -6.11 5.50 17.68
N ASP A 303 -7.40 5.52 18.01
CA ASP A 303 -8.39 4.46 17.75
C ASP A 303 -8.96 4.49 16.32
N ARG A 304 -8.61 5.53 15.54
CA ARG A 304 -8.99 5.65 14.12
C ARG A 304 -8.28 4.59 13.28
N ASN A 305 -9.01 4.01 12.34
CA ASN A 305 -8.46 3.04 11.41
C ASN A 305 -7.56 3.72 10.36
N ASN A 306 -6.78 2.94 9.60
CA ASN A 306 -5.83 3.51 8.62
C ASN A 306 -6.51 4.31 7.51
N LEU A 307 -7.79 4.05 7.22
CA LEU A 307 -8.58 4.77 6.21
C LEU A 307 -9.04 6.14 6.72
N GLU A 308 -9.43 6.26 7.99
CA GLU A 308 -9.74 7.54 8.67
C GLU A 308 -8.46 8.36 8.88
N LYS A 309 -7.36 7.71 9.29
CA LYS A 309 -6.05 8.36 9.41
C LYS A 309 -5.52 8.87 8.06
N LEU A 310 -5.85 8.19 6.96
CA LEU A 310 -5.56 8.69 5.61
C LEU A 310 -6.39 9.93 5.28
N THR A 311 -7.69 9.96 5.63
CA THR A 311 -8.53 11.16 5.51
C THR A 311 -7.95 12.34 6.28
N LEU A 312 -7.47 12.13 7.50
CA LEU A 312 -6.77 13.18 8.26
C LEU A 312 -5.46 13.59 7.59
N ALA A 313 -4.66 12.66 7.08
CA ALA A 313 -3.40 12.96 6.40
C ALA A 313 -3.60 13.76 5.10
N VAL A 314 -4.71 13.55 4.38
CA VAL A 314 -5.14 14.41 3.26
C VAL A 314 -5.38 15.83 3.77
N LEU A 315 -6.27 16.00 4.74
CA LEU A 315 -6.64 17.30 5.29
C LEU A 315 -5.48 18.03 5.98
N THR A 316 -4.50 17.32 6.52
CA THR A 316 -3.37 17.91 7.30
C THR A 316 -2.18 18.32 6.43
N HIS A 317 -2.11 17.84 5.18
CA HIS A 317 -0.89 17.96 4.36
C HIS A 317 -1.12 18.42 2.93
N LEU A 318 -2.36 18.47 2.45
CA LEU A 318 -2.68 18.88 1.08
C LEU A 318 -3.47 20.21 1.09
N PRO A 319 -3.34 21.05 0.05
CA PRO A 319 -4.18 22.22 -0.11
C PRO A 319 -5.61 21.79 -0.48
N THR A 320 -6.47 21.60 0.53
CA THR A 320 -7.82 21.07 0.35
C THR A 320 -8.91 22.03 0.78
N ALA A 321 -9.94 22.19 -0.05
CA ALA A 321 -11.26 22.60 0.41
C ALA A 321 -12.03 21.39 0.98
N VAL A 322 -12.90 21.63 1.96
CA VAL A 322 -13.70 20.60 2.64
C VAL A 322 -15.15 20.68 2.20
N LEU A 323 -15.68 19.58 1.66
CA LEU A 323 -17.12 19.38 1.48
C LEU A 323 -17.60 18.42 2.57
N TYR A 324 -18.22 18.95 3.63
CA TYR A 324 -18.76 18.13 4.71
C TYR A 324 -20.20 17.71 4.39
N VAL A 325 -20.46 16.41 4.50
CA VAL A 325 -21.74 15.79 4.13
C VAL A 325 -22.46 15.30 5.37
N HIS A 326 -23.63 15.90 5.63
CA HIS A 326 -24.51 15.59 6.75
C HIS A 326 -25.64 14.67 6.29
N ASP A 327 -26.14 13.81 7.18
CA ASP A 327 -27.34 13.01 6.98
C ASP A 327 -28.25 13.11 8.21
N LEU A 328 -29.22 14.02 8.16
CA LEU A 328 -30.14 14.27 9.26
C LEU A 328 -31.27 13.22 9.34
N THR A 329 -31.35 12.28 8.38
CA THR A 329 -32.38 11.22 8.37
C THR A 329 -32.16 10.14 9.43
N GLY A 330 -30.91 9.99 9.88
CA GLY A 330 -30.46 8.90 10.75
C GLY A 330 -30.20 7.57 10.02
N GLU A 331 -30.49 7.45 8.73
CA GLU A 331 -30.32 6.19 7.97
C GLU A 331 -28.87 5.76 7.77
N CYS A 332 -27.89 6.68 7.85
CA CYS A 332 -26.47 6.35 7.72
C CYS A 332 -25.92 5.45 8.85
N GLY A 333 -26.66 5.29 9.96
CA GLY A 333 -26.24 4.53 11.14
C GLY A 333 -25.38 5.32 12.15
N THR A 334 -25.23 6.63 11.95
CA THR A 334 -24.64 7.57 12.93
C THR A 334 -25.68 8.62 13.26
N SER A 335 -25.97 8.87 14.55
CA SER A 335 -27.03 9.83 14.90
C SER A 335 -26.67 11.25 14.45
N PRO A 336 -27.64 12.15 14.21
CA PRO A 336 -27.34 13.54 13.88
C PRO A 336 -26.50 14.23 14.97
N SER A 337 -26.75 13.91 16.25
CA SER A 337 -25.98 14.42 17.40
C SER A 337 -24.52 13.95 17.37
N ASP A 338 -24.28 12.74 16.90
CA ASP A 338 -22.94 12.19 16.70
C ASP A 338 -22.23 12.84 15.53
N GLN A 339 -22.92 13.03 14.40
CA GLN A 339 -22.40 13.79 13.27
C GLN A 339 -22.07 15.24 13.62
N PHE A 340 -22.84 15.88 14.50
CA PHE A 340 -22.64 17.27 14.93
C PHE A 340 -21.36 17.48 15.73
N GLN A 341 -21.03 16.55 16.64
CA GLN A 341 -19.79 16.66 17.41
C GLN A 341 -18.55 16.39 16.53
N ILE A 342 -18.61 15.41 15.62
CA ILE A 342 -17.54 15.18 14.63
C ILE A 342 -17.35 16.42 13.75
N TYR A 343 -18.46 17.04 13.32
CA TYR A 343 -18.44 18.27 12.53
C TYR A 343 -17.78 19.42 13.29
N LYS A 344 -18.15 19.66 14.56
CA LYS A 344 -17.52 20.68 15.40
C LYS A 344 -16.02 20.43 15.61
N GLU A 345 -15.64 19.21 15.94
CA GLU A 345 -14.23 18.81 16.11
C GLU A 345 -13.41 19.13 14.85
N MET A 346 -13.91 18.71 13.68
CA MET A 346 -13.23 18.91 12.40
C MET A 346 -13.22 20.38 11.97
N LYS A 347 -14.30 21.13 12.19
CA LYS A 347 -14.42 22.55 11.81
C LYS A 347 -13.56 23.46 12.68
N GLU A 348 -13.33 23.12 13.94
CA GLU A 348 -12.33 23.79 14.78
C GLU A 348 -10.90 23.43 14.35
N ARG A 349 -10.62 22.14 14.11
CA ARG A 349 -9.28 21.64 13.72
C ARG A 349 -8.80 22.19 12.38
N PHE A 350 -9.70 22.40 11.43
CA PHE A 350 -9.41 22.90 10.08
C PHE A 350 -10.18 24.20 9.77
N LYS A 351 -10.22 25.13 10.74
CA LYS A 351 -10.96 26.41 10.63
C LYS A 351 -10.49 27.34 9.52
N ASP A 352 -9.22 27.25 9.12
CA ASP A 352 -8.62 28.10 8.09
C ASP A 352 -8.91 27.60 6.65
N TYR A 353 -9.63 26.47 6.52
CA TYR A 353 -9.93 25.83 5.25
C TYR A 353 -11.24 26.39 4.69
N LEU A 354 -11.46 26.30 3.37
CA LEU A 354 -12.77 26.63 2.81
C LEU A 354 -13.74 25.46 3.00
N TRP A 355 -14.83 25.70 3.72
CA TRP A 355 -15.88 24.73 4.03
C TRP A 355 -17.11 24.91 3.13
N ILE A 356 -17.67 23.80 2.67
CA ILE A 356 -18.99 23.69 2.06
C ILE A 356 -19.76 22.64 2.84
N ASP A 357 -20.89 23.02 3.42
CA ASP A 357 -21.72 22.11 4.20
C ASP A 357 -22.91 21.66 3.34
N ALA A 358 -23.12 20.35 3.20
CA ALA A 358 -24.17 19.77 2.38
C ALA A 358 -25.04 18.77 3.16
N VAL A 359 -26.34 19.01 3.22
CA VAL A 359 -27.31 18.09 3.85
C VAL A 359 -27.81 17.11 2.79
N SER A 360 -27.33 15.88 2.86
CA SER A 360 -27.69 14.79 1.96
C SER A 360 -29.10 14.24 2.23
N LYS A 361 -29.64 13.49 1.27
CA LYS A 361 -30.93 12.77 1.35
C LYS A 361 -32.10 13.69 1.74
N CYS A 362 -32.08 14.94 1.29
CA CYS A 362 -33.10 15.93 1.68
C CYS A 362 -34.54 15.50 1.30
N ASP A 363 -34.70 14.59 0.33
CA ASP A 363 -35.97 13.98 -0.05
C ASP A 363 -36.62 13.11 1.04
N LEU A 364 -35.87 12.73 2.08
CA LEU A 364 -36.35 11.89 3.19
C LEU A 364 -36.64 12.69 4.48
N LEU A 365 -36.23 13.95 4.56
CA LEU A 365 -36.36 14.78 5.79
C LEU A 365 -37.82 15.11 6.16
N GLY A 366 -38.76 14.99 5.21
CA GLY A 366 -40.20 15.11 5.46
C GLY A 366 -40.87 13.80 5.89
N GLY A 367 -40.15 12.67 5.94
CA GLY A 367 -40.66 11.40 6.42
C GLY A 367 -40.78 11.35 7.94
N SER A 368 -41.58 10.42 8.47
CA SER A 368 -41.60 10.18 9.93
C SER A 368 -40.19 9.82 10.42
N PRO A 369 -39.66 10.46 11.46
CA PRO A 369 -38.28 10.25 11.90
C PRO A 369 -38.06 8.78 12.25
N VAL A 370 -37.07 8.16 11.61
CA VAL A 370 -36.75 6.75 11.86
C VAL A 370 -36.28 6.59 13.31
N MET A 371 -36.93 5.68 14.03
CA MET A 371 -36.89 5.55 15.50
C MET A 371 -35.58 4.96 16.04
N TYR A 372 -34.44 5.58 15.73
CA TYR A 372 -33.13 5.26 16.33
C TYR A 372 -32.72 6.24 17.45
N ALA A 373 -33.28 7.45 17.49
CA ALA A 373 -33.01 8.42 18.54
C ALA A 373 -33.82 8.13 19.82
N LYS A 374 -33.34 7.20 20.66
CA LYS A 374 -33.52 7.28 22.11
C LYS A 374 -32.54 8.31 22.70
N GLU A 375 -32.60 9.54 22.22
CA GLU A 375 -31.78 10.65 22.72
C GLU A 375 -32.67 11.50 23.66
N ASP A 376 -32.25 11.63 24.92
CA ASP A 376 -32.98 12.36 25.95
C ASP A 376 -32.96 13.87 25.66
N ARG A 377 -34.05 14.35 25.03
CA ARG A 377 -34.26 15.77 24.65
C ARG A 377 -34.25 16.78 25.81
N SER A 378 -34.07 16.32 27.05
CA SER A 378 -34.07 17.14 28.26
C SER A 378 -32.72 17.82 28.56
N SER A 379 -31.65 17.42 27.86
CA SER A 379 -30.28 17.91 28.10
C SER A 379 -29.61 18.53 26.86
N ASP A 380 -30.31 18.66 25.74
CA ASP A 380 -29.72 19.14 24.49
C ASP A 380 -29.63 20.67 24.43
N ASP A 381 -28.44 21.19 24.10
CA ASP A 381 -28.24 22.61 23.79
C ASP A 381 -29.08 23.04 22.57
N ALA A 382 -29.55 24.29 22.57
CA ALA A 382 -30.38 24.85 21.49
C ALA A 382 -29.73 24.74 20.10
N GLU A 383 -28.40 24.71 20.04
CA GLU A 383 -27.61 24.53 18.82
C GLU A 383 -27.75 23.13 18.22
N ILE A 384 -27.79 22.09 19.07
CA ILE A 384 -28.01 20.69 18.64
C ILE A 384 -29.43 20.54 18.07
N ILE A 385 -30.42 21.15 18.71
CA ILE A 385 -31.81 21.16 18.25
C ILE A 385 -31.90 21.78 16.84
N LYS A 386 -31.32 22.98 16.66
CA LYS A 386 -31.26 23.66 15.35
C LYS A 386 -30.57 22.80 14.28
N TYR A 387 -29.44 22.18 14.61
CA TYR A 387 -28.71 21.30 13.71
C TYR A 387 -29.54 20.07 13.31
N ARG A 388 -30.24 19.42 14.26
CA ARG A 388 -31.10 18.27 13.97
C ARG A 388 -32.25 18.61 13.02
N GLU A 389 -32.78 19.83 13.08
CA GLU A 389 -33.87 20.28 12.21
C GLU A 389 -33.42 20.68 10.79
N ARG A 390 -32.26 21.35 10.66
CA ARG A 390 -31.90 22.05 9.40
C ARG A 390 -30.46 21.82 8.92
N GLY A 391 -29.59 21.24 9.75
CA GLY A 391 -28.15 21.17 9.53
C GLY A 391 -27.45 22.47 9.95
N PRO A 392 -26.19 22.66 9.54
CA PRO A 392 -25.49 23.93 9.72
C PRO A 392 -26.17 25.08 8.99
N ASP A 393 -25.94 26.31 9.45
CA ASP A 393 -26.29 27.51 8.70
C ASP A 393 -25.57 27.54 7.35
N GLU A 394 -26.23 28.10 6.33
CA GLU A 394 -25.77 28.15 4.92
C GLU A 394 -25.55 26.78 4.24
N SER A 395 -25.97 25.67 4.87
CA SER A 395 -25.82 24.33 4.25
C SER A 395 -26.76 24.11 3.05
N ILE A 396 -26.23 23.48 2.00
CA ILE A 396 -26.97 23.20 0.76
C ILE A 396 -27.70 21.86 0.90
N HIS A 397 -29.02 21.87 0.78
CA HIS A 397 -29.85 20.66 0.85
C HIS A 397 -29.85 19.93 -0.49
N VAL A 398 -29.32 18.70 -0.52
CA VAL A 398 -29.10 17.93 -1.75
C VAL A 398 -29.73 16.53 -1.71
N SER A 399 -30.32 16.14 -2.83
CA SER A 399 -30.81 14.78 -3.04
C SER A 399 -30.34 14.25 -4.39
N VAL A 400 -29.55 13.17 -4.33
CA VAL A 400 -29.10 12.44 -5.52
C VAL A 400 -30.26 11.80 -6.28
N LYS A 401 -31.34 11.44 -5.58
CA LYS A 401 -32.48 10.71 -6.11
C LYS A 401 -33.50 11.60 -6.84
N THR A 402 -33.64 12.85 -6.41
CA THR A 402 -34.56 13.83 -7.01
C THR A 402 -33.83 14.93 -7.80
N GLU A 403 -32.49 14.85 -7.86
CA GLU A 403 -31.57 15.86 -8.41
C GLU A 403 -31.64 17.26 -7.77
N GLN A 404 -32.38 17.41 -6.67
CA GLN A 404 -32.51 18.65 -5.90
C GLN A 404 -31.14 19.11 -5.36
N GLY A 405 -30.86 20.41 -5.46
CA GLY A 405 -29.66 21.08 -4.92
C GLY A 405 -28.34 20.75 -5.64
N LEU A 406 -28.29 19.77 -6.53
CA LEU A 406 -27.04 19.31 -7.14
C LEU A 406 -26.36 20.37 -8.02
N ASN A 407 -27.14 21.20 -8.73
CA ASN A 407 -26.60 22.27 -9.57
C ASN A 407 -26.05 23.44 -8.74
N GLU A 408 -26.69 23.74 -7.62
CA GLU A 408 -26.24 24.75 -6.65
C GLU A 408 -24.92 24.32 -6.00
N LEU A 409 -24.85 23.08 -5.49
CA LEU A 409 -23.64 22.48 -4.95
C LEU A 409 -22.50 22.49 -5.99
N LYS A 410 -22.76 22.11 -7.25
CA LYS A 410 -21.77 22.15 -8.33
C LYS A 410 -21.21 23.55 -8.59
N ASN A 411 -22.04 24.58 -8.49
CA ASN A 411 -21.60 25.96 -8.67
C ASN A 411 -20.79 26.44 -7.47
N LYS A 412 -21.22 26.15 -6.24
CA LYS A 412 -20.48 26.51 -5.01
C LYS A 412 -19.11 25.83 -4.94
N VAL A 413 -19.03 24.55 -5.30
CA VAL A 413 -17.76 23.79 -5.40
C VAL A 413 -16.80 24.43 -6.41
N LYS A 414 -17.30 24.88 -7.57
CA LYS A 414 -16.46 25.57 -8.58
C LYS A 414 -15.94 26.92 -8.09
N GLU A 415 -16.78 27.70 -7.40
CA GLU A 415 -16.40 28.99 -6.81
C GLU A 415 -15.28 28.81 -5.79
N VAL A 416 -15.48 27.92 -4.81
CA VAL A 416 -14.51 27.61 -3.75
C VAL A 416 -13.19 27.09 -4.32
N LEU A 417 -13.22 26.14 -5.26
CA LEU A 417 -11.99 25.61 -5.86
C LEU A 417 -11.27 26.61 -6.76
N SER A 418 -11.98 27.60 -7.33
CA SER A 418 -11.33 28.70 -8.05
C SER A 418 -10.59 29.63 -7.09
N SER A 419 -11.17 29.91 -5.91
CA SER A 419 -10.49 30.67 -4.86
C SER A 419 -9.26 29.94 -4.30
N GLU A 420 -9.32 28.62 -4.09
CA GLU A 420 -8.14 27.83 -3.71
C GLU A 420 -7.06 27.83 -4.81
N MET A 421 -7.44 27.75 -6.09
CA MET A 421 -6.50 27.86 -7.21
C MET A 421 -5.75 29.21 -7.18
N GLU A 422 -6.44 30.31 -6.89
CA GLU A 422 -5.84 31.64 -6.77
C GLU A 422 -4.85 31.73 -5.58
N LYS A 423 -5.16 31.11 -4.44
CA LYS A 423 -4.24 31.01 -3.28
C LYS A 423 -2.98 30.19 -3.60
N ILE A 424 -3.15 29.06 -4.29
CA ILE A 424 -2.02 28.21 -4.72
C ILE A 424 -1.11 29.00 -5.68
N GLN A 425 -1.70 29.75 -6.62
CA GLN A 425 -0.95 30.55 -7.60
C GLN A 425 -0.29 31.80 -7.01
N SER A 426 -0.88 32.43 -5.97
CA SER A 426 -0.27 33.59 -5.30
C SER A 426 0.90 33.20 -4.39
N GLY A 427 1.08 31.92 -4.09
CA GLY A 427 2.20 31.42 -3.30
C GLY A 427 2.08 31.69 -1.80
N GLU A 428 0.89 32.04 -1.32
CA GLU A 428 0.58 32.15 0.11
C GLU A 428 0.61 30.76 0.76
N LYS A 429 1.82 30.31 1.14
CA LYS A 429 1.98 29.16 2.02
C LYS A 429 1.35 29.48 3.36
N THR A 430 0.15 28.94 3.61
CA THR A 430 -0.35 28.76 4.97
C THR A 430 0.69 27.93 5.70
N ASP A 431 1.30 28.51 6.73
CA ASP A 431 2.31 27.82 7.54
C ASP A 431 1.56 26.82 8.44
N GLN A 432 1.30 25.62 7.90
CA GLN A 432 0.48 24.58 8.53
C GLN A 432 1.24 23.89 9.67
N SER A 433 1.55 24.64 10.73
CA SER A 433 1.92 24.09 12.03
C SER A 433 0.66 23.55 12.73
N VAL A 434 0.10 22.47 12.20
CA VAL A 434 -0.95 21.72 12.91
C VAL A 434 -0.34 21.18 14.19
N ALA A 435 -0.80 21.69 15.33
CA ALA A 435 -0.30 21.28 16.63
C ALA A 435 -0.55 19.78 16.82
N THR A 436 0.53 19.01 16.97
CA THR A 436 0.43 17.64 17.51
C THR A 436 -0.03 17.74 18.96
N CYS A 437 -1.27 17.29 19.19
CA CYS A 437 -1.86 16.98 20.49
C CYS A 437 -2.37 15.54 20.40
#